data_AF-A0A1N6YZV3-F1
#
_entry.id   AF-A0A1N6YZV3-F1
#
_cell.length_a   1.000
_cell.length_b   1.000
_cell.length_c   1.000
_cell.angle_alpha   90.00
_cell.angle_beta   90.00
_cell.angle_gamma   90.00
#
_symmetry.space_group_name_H-M   'P 1'
#
loop_
_entity.id
_entity.type
_entity.pdbx_description
1 polymer ?
#
loop_
_entity_poly.entity_id
_entity_poly.type
_entity_poly.pdbx_seq_one_letter_code
_entity_poly.pdbx_strand_id
1 'polypeptide(L)'
;MSSDSTDLPRTGTNSIGSDDLDTLMELLADHRRRYALYYLRKQESEVEIDELASRIAEWDSDDRERILTELRHKHLPKMEEVGIIERDGDEVRREDTNDPIDRYLDIAGEVEKLP
;
A
#
# COMPACT_ATOMS: atom_id res chain seq x y z
N MET A 1 -0.88 50.98 -15.23
CA MET A 1 0.48 50.66 -15.73
C MET A 1 1.01 49.59 -14.80
N SER A 2 0.63 48.32 -15.03
CA SER A 2 1.24 47.39 -16.01
C SER A 2 2.65 47.04 -15.57
N SER A 3 2.80 45.93 -14.86
CA SER A 3 3.33 44.64 -15.35
C SER A 3 4.71 44.47 -14.67
N ASP A 4 5.24 43.30 -14.36
CA ASP A 4 5.01 41.98 -14.93
C ASP A 4 5.52 40.91 -13.96
N SER A 5 4.99 39.71 -14.15
CA SER A 5 5.29 38.48 -13.43
C SER A 5 6.76 38.08 -13.49
N THR A 6 7.20 37.36 -12.46
CA THR A 6 7.93 36.13 -12.70
C THR A 6 7.46 35.11 -11.68
N ASP A 7 6.34 34.49 -12.00
CA ASP A 7 5.99 33.19 -11.45
C ASP A 7 6.98 32.20 -12.07
N LEU A 8 7.86 31.65 -11.24
CA LEU A 8 8.81 30.64 -11.68
C LEU A 8 8.05 29.31 -11.84
N PRO A 9 8.17 28.62 -12.99
CA PRO A 9 7.58 27.30 -13.13
C PRO A 9 8.30 26.35 -12.17
N ARG A 10 7.59 25.85 -11.16
CA ARG A 10 8.07 24.72 -10.36
C ARG A 10 7.92 23.46 -11.19
N THR A 11 8.92 23.18 -12.02
CA THR A 11 9.07 21.86 -12.64
C THR A 11 9.25 20.83 -11.53
N GLY A 12 8.36 19.84 -11.53
CA GLY A 12 8.23 18.82 -10.51
C GLY A 12 9.51 18.03 -10.27
N THR A 13 10.02 18.16 -9.05
CA THR A 13 10.63 17.06 -8.32
C THR A 13 9.59 16.69 -7.26
N ASN A 14 8.97 15.52 -7.38
CA ASN A 14 8.03 15.02 -6.37
C ASN A 14 8.84 14.68 -5.10
N SER A 15 9.20 15.72 -4.35
CA SER A 15 9.70 15.58 -2.99
C SER A 15 8.50 15.16 -2.16
N ILE A 16 8.39 13.85 -1.88
CA ILE A 16 7.51 13.35 -0.83
C ILE A 16 7.80 14.18 0.42
N GLY A 17 6.80 14.86 0.97
CA GLY A 17 6.97 15.63 2.20
C GLY A 17 7.42 14.70 3.33
N SER A 18 8.14 15.21 4.34
CA SER A 18 8.51 14.40 5.51
C SER A 18 7.29 13.70 6.12
N ASP A 19 6.16 14.40 6.17
CA ASP A 19 4.92 13.93 6.80
C ASP A 19 4.24 12.83 5.96
N ASP A 20 4.35 12.90 4.64
CA ASP A 20 3.86 11.85 3.73
C ASP A 20 4.73 10.59 3.84
N LEU A 21 6.05 10.77 3.99
CA LEU A 21 6.97 9.65 4.20
C LEU A 21 6.73 8.99 5.54
N ASP A 22 6.56 9.75 6.63
CA ASP A 22 6.26 9.20 7.95
C ASP A 22 4.96 8.41 7.94
N THR A 23 3.90 8.96 7.31
CA THR A 23 2.61 8.26 7.13
C THR A 23 2.78 6.95 6.36
N LEU A 24 3.57 6.96 5.29
CA LEU A 24 3.85 5.77 4.49
C LEU A 24 4.69 4.74 5.28
N MET A 25 5.68 5.18 6.05
CA MET A 25 6.49 4.29 6.89
C MET A 25 5.66 3.68 8.02
N GLU A 26 4.78 4.45 8.66
CA GLU A 26 3.81 3.94 9.63
C GLU A 26 2.90 2.88 9.01
N LEU A 27 2.42 3.13 7.78
CA LEU A 27 1.67 2.14 7.03
C LEU A 27 2.52 0.89 6.81
N LEU A 28 3.74 1.01 6.31
CA LEU A 28 4.58 -0.14 5.99
C LEU A 28 5.15 -0.86 7.22
N ALA A 29 5.02 -0.31 8.44
CA ALA A 29 5.51 -0.92 9.67
C ALA A 29 4.74 -2.19 10.10
N ASP A 30 3.50 -2.37 9.64
CA ASP A 30 2.66 -3.53 9.96
C ASP A 30 2.82 -4.65 8.93
N HIS A 31 3.18 -5.85 9.39
CA HIS A 31 3.48 -6.97 8.51
C HIS A 31 2.28 -7.43 7.69
N ARG A 32 1.06 -7.32 8.22
CA ARG A 32 -0.15 -7.70 7.48
C ARG A 32 -0.43 -6.75 6.31
N ARG A 33 -0.09 -5.47 6.46
CA ARG A 33 -0.15 -4.50 5.33
C ARG A 33 0.91 -4.82 4.29
N ARG A 34 2.12 -5.18 4.69
CA ARG A 34 3.15 -5.64 3.75
C ARG A 34 2.73 -6.92 3.02
N TYR A 35 2.16 -7.89 3.73
CA TYR A 35 1.68 -9.14 3.14
C TYR A 35 0.58 -8.89 2.11
N ALA A 36 -0.39 -8.03 2.44
CA ALA A 36 -1.39 -7.60 1.47
C ALA A 36 -0.74 -7.02 0.20
N LEU A 37 0.21 -6.11 0.35
CA LEU A 37 0.92 -5.49 -0.78
C LEU A 37 1.75 -6.49 -1.59
N TYR A 38 2.42 -7.45 -0.95
CA TYR A 38 3.17 -8.50 -1.65
C TYR A 38 2.25 -9.35 -2.53
N TYR A 39 1.06 -9.68 -2.04
CA TYR A 39 0.10 -10.45 -2.81
C TYR A 39 -0.44 -9.62 -3.97
N LEU A 40 -0.95 -8.42 -3.68
CA LEU A 40 -1.56 -7.54 -4.69
C LEU A 40 -0.56 -7.11 -5.77
N ARG A 41 0.74 -6.95 -5.45
CA ARG A 41 1.80 -6.65 -6.43
C ARG A 41 1.92 -7.71 -7.54
N LYS A 42 1.58 -8.97 -7.23
CA LYS A 42 1.71 -10.08 -8.18
C LYS A 42 0.47 -10.23 -9.08
N GLN A 43 -0.58 -9.46 -8.83
CA GLN A 43 -1.86 -9.58 -9.53
C GLN A 43 -2.00 -8.47 -10.55
N GLU A 44 -2.43 -8.83 -11.76
CA GLU A 44 -2.72 -7.87 -12.83
C GLU A 44 -4.15 -7.31 -12.73
N SER A 45 -5.01 -7.96 -11.94
CA SER A 45 -6.42 -7.62 -11.76
C SER A 45 -6.76 -7.43 -10.28
N GLU A 46 -7.99 -6.94 -10.04
CA GLU A 46 -8.62 -6.90 -8.73
C GLU A 46 -8.64 -8.29 -8.06
N VAL A 47 -8.60 -8.28 -6.74
CA VAL A 47 -8.55 -9.45 -5.87
C VAL A 47 -9.65 -9.36 -4.83
N GLU A 48 -10.38 -10.44 -4.63
CA GLU A 48 -11.36 -10.57 -3.54
C GLU A 48 -10.67 -10.47 -2.17
N ILE A 49 -11.20 -9.64 -1.28
CA ILE A 49 -10.67 -9.47 0.10
C ILE A 49 -10.64 -10.83 0.82
N ASP A 50 -11.60 -11.69 0.53
CA ASP A 50 -11.70 -13.05 1.07
C ASP A 50 -10.55 -13.96 0.59
N GLU A 51 -10.10 -13.80 -0.66
CA GLU A 51 -8.90 -14.47 -1.19
C GLU A 51 -7.64 -13.92 -0.52
N LEU A 52 -7.53 -12.60 -0.43
CA LEU A 52 -6.41 -11.92 0.21
C LEU A 52 -6.23 -12.37 1.66
N ALA A 53 -7.32 -12.44 2.42
CA ALA A 53 -7.31 -12.94 3.79
C ALA A 53 -6.81 -14.38 3.90
N SER A 54 -7.20 -15.23 2.94
CA SER A 54 -6.80 -16.65 2.93
C SER A 54 -5.29 -16.79 2.73
N ARG A 55 -4.72 -16.00 1.82
CA ARG A 55 -3.28 -15.99 1.53
C ARG A 55 -2.45 -15.44 2.68
N ILE A 56 -2.90 -14.36 3.30
CA ILE A 56 -2.21 -13.78 4.46
C ILE A 56 -2.27 -14.75 5.65
N ALA A 57 -3.40 -15.44 5.87
CA ALA A 57 -3.53 -16.45 6.92
C ALA A 57 -2.54 -17.61 6.74
N GLU A 58 -2.32 -18.06 5.50
CA GLU A 58 -1.29 -19.07 5.16
C GLU A 58 0.12 -18.58 5.54
N TRP A 59 0.46 -17.32 5.27
CA TRP A 59 1.79 -16.76 5.56
C TRP A 59 2.01 -16.41 7.03
N ASP A 60 1.00 -15.87 7.72
CA ASP A 60 1.08 -15.47 9.14
C ASP A 60 0.82 -16.65 10.10
N SER A 61 0.35 -17.80 9.57
CA SER A 61 -0.11 -18.94 10.37
C SER A 61 -1.16 -18.52 11.43
N ASP A 62 -2.04 -17.58 11.09
CA ASP A 62 -3.11 -17.06 11.95
C ASP A 62 -4.51 -17.38 11.37
N ASP A 63 -5.54 -17.13 12.16
CA ASP A 63 -6.93 -17.38 11.80
C ASP A 63 -7.42 -16.50 10.64
N ARG A 64 -7.96 -17.13 9.60
CA ARG A 64 -8.48 -16.44 8.40
C ARG A 64 -9.59 -15.43 8.71
N GLU A 65 -10.54 -15.78 9.58
CA GLU A 65 -11.67 -14.89 9.89
C GLU A 65 -11.20 -13.64 10.63
N ARG A 66 -10.22 -13.80 11.51
CA ARG A 66 -9.55 -12.68 12.16
C ARG A 66 -8.84 -11.78 11.15
N ILE A 67 -8.02 -12.35 10.26
CA ILE A 67 -7.33 -11.58 9.21
C ILE A 67 -8.33 -10.84 8.34
N LEU A 68 -9.41 -11.51 7.91
CA LEU A 68 -10.47 -10.91 7.11
C LEU A 68 -11.10 -9.69 7.80
N THR A 69 -11.43 -9.84 9.07
CA THR A 69 -12.00 -8.77 9.90
C THR A 69 -11.03 -7.58 10.00
N GLU A 70 -9.75 -7.85 10.26
CA GLU A 70 -8.73 -6.81 10.35
C GLU A 70 -8.45 -6.14 9.00
N LEU A 71 -8.46 -6.88 7.89
CA LEU A 71 -8.33 -6.32 6.55
C LEU A 71 -9.46 -5.32 6.26
N ARG A 72 -10.71 -5.73 6.47
CA ARG A 72 -11.89 -4.91 6.18
C ARG A 72 -11.96 -3.64 7.01
N HIS A 73 -11.61 -3.71 8.30
CA HIS A 73 -11.86 -2.61 9.23
C HIS A 73 -10.63 -1.77 9.60
N LYS A 74 -9.42 -2.28 9.38
CA LYS A 74 -8.19 -1.62 9.83
C LYS A 74 -7.20 -1.42 8.69
N HIS A 75 -6.81 -2.50 8.02
CA HIS A 75 -5.68 -2.43 7.08
C HIS A 75 -6.08 -1.78 5.77
N LEU A 76 -7.08 -2.31 5.07
CA LEU A 76 -7.47 -1.80 3.76
C LEU A 76 -7.99 -0.36 3.79
N PRO A 77 -8.85 0.06 4.75
CA PRO A 77 -9.26 1.47 4.84
C PRO A 77 -8.08 2.43 4.97
N LYS A 78 -7.04 2.06 5.74
CA LYS A 78 -5.85 2.91 5.89
C LYS A 78 -5.00 2.96 4.63
N MET A 79 -4.92 1.84 3.90
CA MET A 79 -4.17 1.76 2.66
C MET A 79 -4.84 2.53 1.52
N GLU A 80 -6.18 2.53 1.49
CA GLU A 80 -6.98 3.34 0.58
C GLU A 80 -6.85 4.84 0.91
N GLU A 81 -6.86 5.23 2.19
CA GLU A 81 -6.65 6.63 2.62
C GLU A 81 -5.32 7.22 2.11
N VAL A 82 -4.27 6.39 2.07
CA VAL A 82 -2.94 6.77 1.59
C VAL A 82 -2.82 6.64 0.06
N GLY A 83 -3.84 6.09 -0.61
CA GLY A 83 -3.87 5.97 -2.08
C GLY A 83 -2.91 4.92 -2.63
N ILE A 84 -2.60 3.86 -1.87
CA ILE A 84 -1.74 2.76 -2.35
C ILE A 84 -2.53 1.55 -2.86
N ILE A 85 -3.84 1.53 -2.59
CA ILE A 85 -4.80 0.58 -3.13
C ILE A 85 -6.07 1.32 -3.52
N GLU A 86 -6.84 0.70 -4.40
CA GLU A 86 -8.24 1.03 -4.67
C GLU A 86 -9.13 -0.14 -4.22
N ARG A 87 -10.35 0.17 -3.77
CA ARG A 87 -11.37 -0.83 -3.47
C ARG A 87 -12.65 -0.57 -4.24
N ASP A 88 -13.25 -1.64 -4.71
CA ASP A 88 -14.63 -1.66 -5.21
C ASP A 88 -15.40 -2.78 -4.50
N GLY A 89 -16.26 -2.40 -3.55
CA GLY A 89 -16.97 -3.37 -2.72
C GLY A 89 -16.03 -4.29 -1.93
N ASP A 90 -16.03 -5.57 -2.33
CA ASP A 90 -15.22 -6.63 -1.72
C ASP A 90 -13.96 -6.97 -2.54
N GLU A 91 -13.70 -6.21 -3.59
CA GLU A 91 -12.51 -6.33 -4.43
C GLU A 91 -11.50 -5.23 -4.08
N VAL A 92 -10.21 -5.58 -4.19
CA VAL A 92 -9.10 -4.66 -3.95
C VAL A 92 -8.05 -4.82 -5.03
N ARG A 93 -7.53 -3.69 -5.50
CA ARG A 93 -6.40 -3.62 -6.42
C ARG A 93 -5.34 -2.69 -5.87
N ARG A 94 -4.07 -2.97 -6.19
CA ARG A 94 -2.98 -2.04 -5.90
C ARG A 94 -2.89 -0.95 -6.96
N GLU A 95 -2.67 0.28 -6.51
CA GLU A 95 -2.38 1.41 -7.40
C GLU A 95 -1.01 1.27 -8.08
N ASP A 96 -0.93 1.72 -9.34
CA ASP A 96 0.25 1.48 -10.19
C ASP A 96 1.49 2.24 -9.67
N THR A 97 2.60 1.49 -9.57
CA THR A 97 3.99 1.93 -9.44
C THR A 97 4.28 3.01 -8.40
N ASN A 98 4.45 2.58 -7.15
CA ASN A 98 5.06 3.39 -6.11
C ASN A 98 6.49 2.87 -5.84
N ASP A 99 7.44 3.26 -6.70
CA ASP A 99 8.84 2.77 -6.72
C ASP A 99 9.51 2.73 -5.32
N PRO A 100 9.32 3.74 -4.44
CA PRO A 100 9.84 3.68 -3.06
C PRO A 100 9.23 2.55 -2.23
N ILE A 101 7.93 2.29 -2.37
CA ILE A 101 7.23 1.20 -1.69
C ILE A 101 7.75 -0.14 -2.19
N ASP A 102 7.86 -0.31 -3.52
CA ASP A 102 8.32 -1.57 -4.10
C ASP A 102 9.73 -1.92 -3.64
N ARG A 103 10.64 -0.95 -3.63
CA ARG A 103 11.99 -1.15 -3.11
C ARG A 103 11.99 -1.52 -1.63
N TYR A 104 11.17 -0.86 -0.81
CA TYR A 104 11.06 -1.20 0.60
C TYR A 104 10.51 -2.62 0.81
N LEU A 105 9.46 -2.97 0.06
CA LEU A 105 8.85 -4.29 0.08
C LEU A 105 9.84 -5.38 -0.32
N ASP A 106 10.69 -5.14 -1.33
CA ASP A 106 11.74 -6.10 -1.69
C ASP A 106 12.72 -6.35 -0.53
N ILE A 107 13.19 -5.29 0.13
CA ILE A 107 14.10 -5.40 1.28
C ILE A 107 13.41 -6.10 2.47
N ALA A 108 12.17 -5.73 2.78
CA ALA A 108 11.42 -6.33 3.88
C ALA A 108 11.13 -7.82 3.62
N GLY A 109 10.75 -8.17 2.39
CA GLY A 109 10.46 -9.55 1.99
C GLY A 109 11.66 -10.49 2.12
N GLU A 110 12.88 -10.00 1.86
CA GLU A 110 14.12 -10.76 2.09
C GLU A 110 14.30 -11.16 3.56
N VAL A 111 13.92 -10.28 4.49
CA VAL A 111 14.03 -10.51 5.94
C VAL A 111 12.91 -11.44 6.44
N GLU A 112 11.71 -11.24 5.93
CA GLU A 112 10.50 -11.96 6.34
C GLU A 112 10.45 -13.40 5.84
N LYS A 113 11.28 -13.76 4.84
CA LYS A 113 11.36 -15.11 4.26
C LYS A 113 9.98 -15.63 3.87
N LEU A 114 9.23 -14.79 3.16
CA LEU A 114 7.95 -15.19 2.58
C LEU A 114 8.11 -16.51 1.82
N PRO A 115 7.15 -17.44 1.94
CA PRO A 115 7.18 -18.70 1.22
C PRO A 115 7.03 -18.54 -0.30
#